data_AF-A0A9Q9ZS22-F1
#
_entry.id   AF-A0A9Q9ZS22-F1
#
_cell.length_a   1.000
_cell.length_b   1.000
_cell.length_c   1.000
_cell.angle_alpha   90.00
_cell.angle_beta   90.00
_cell.angle_gamma   90.00
#
_symmetry.space_group_name_H-M   'P 1'
#
loop_
_entity.id
_entity.type
_entity.pdbx_description
1 polymer ?
#
loop_
_entity_poly.entity_id
_entity_poly.type
_entity_poly.pdbx_seq_one_letter_code
_entity_poly.pdbx_strand_id
1 'polypeptide(L)'
;MSNLIRGDLLPSALIWITSRPAAANQNSSKYINRVTEIQGFDEPQKEEYFKNKISDEHQASRIISHIRRVRSLHIMCHIPVFCWISSTVFEKLLKEDLSAEIPQTLTEMYIHFLLIQMNMMNQKYKERDPEKLLKSNREVIVKLAEVAFKQLMKGNVMFYEEDLRESSLDITDASVYSGICTEIFKDESVIHQRKVYYFIHLSVQEFLAAFYVFYCYLSSTMEALKSFNPMHNLHKSAVDKALESKNGHLDLFLRFLLGISLESNQRLLQDLLTHTENSSESIRRTTQYIKEKIKDGNGLSVERSINLFLCLLEVQDQSLSTELQEFVKSDKHKEKKLSPSHCSAIAYMLQISEEVLDELDLKKYNTSDEGRRRLIPAVINCRKALLADCNLTGQSNEIVSSSLQSSNAVLTELDLSNNDLQDSGVKLLSDWLKSSKCQLKILRYFGT
;
A
#
# COMPACT_ATOMS: atom_id res chain seq x y z
N MET A 1 -15.53 -27.55 0.76
CA MET A 1 -14.07 -27.30 0.69
C MET A 1 -13.28 -27.98 1.81
N SER A 2 -13.70 -27.92 3.08
CA SER A 2 -12.97 -28.56 4.20
C SER A 2 -12.73 -30.06 4.01
N ASN A 3 -13.74 -30.83 3.58
CA ASN A 3 -13.61 -32.27 3.30
C ASN A 3 -12.64 -32.58 2.16
N LEU A 4 -12.56 -31.71 1.15
CA LEU A 4 -11.57 -31.81 0.07
C LEU A 4 -10.15 -31.57 0.61
N ILE A 5 -9.95 -30.50 1.38
CA ILE A 5 -8.65 -30.17 1.98
C ILE A 5 -8.18 -31.26 2.96
N ARG A 6 -9.11 -31.89 3.70
CA ARG A 6 -8.80 -33.02 4.59
C ARG A 6 -8.54 -34.33 3.86
N GLY A 7 -8.91 -34.44 2.58
CA GLY A 7 -8.85 -35.69 1.81
C GLY A 7 -10.01 -36.66 2.09
N ASP A 8 -11.04 -36.24 2.86
CA ASP A 8 -12.27 -37.03 3.08
C ASP A 8 -13.06 -37.20 1.77
N LEU A 9 -12.91 -36.24 0.84
CA LEU A 9 -13.50 -36.24 -0.49
C LEU A 9 -12.40 -36.09 -1.54
N LEU A 10 -12.37 -36.98 -2.54
CA LEU A 10 -11.35 -37.04 -3.60
C LEU A 10 -9.92 -37.11 -3.03
N PRO A 11 -9.56 -38.18 -2.30
CA PRO A 11 -8.28 -38.27 -1.55
C PRO A 11 -7.02 -38.17 -2.43
N SER A 12 -7.13 -38.46 -3.72
CA SER A 12 -6.02 -38.39 -4.67
C SER A 12 -5.97 -37.06 -5.46
N ALA A 13 -6.92 -36.15 -5.25
CA ALA A 13 -6.93 -34.86 -5.93
C ALA A 13 -5.84 -33.94 -5.38
N LEU A 14 -5.10 -33.31 -6.28
CA LEU A 14 -4.14 -32.27 -5.93
C LEU A 14 -4.87 -30.93 -5.85
N ILE A 15 -4.71 -30.22 -4.73
CA ILE A 15 -5.39 -28.95 -4.48
C ILE A 15 -4.34 -27.84 -4.42
N TRP A 16 -4.48 -26.84 -5.30
CA TRP A 16 -3.73 -25.59 -5.20
C TRP A 16 -4.62 -24.51 -4.58
N ILE A 17 -4.14 -23.88 -3.51
CA ILE A 17 -4.86 -22.79 -2.83
C ILE A 17 -4.01 -21.52 -2.95
N THR A 18 -4.60 -20.45 -3.47
CA THR A 18 -4.02 -19.10 -3.44
C THR A 18 -4.65 -18.29 -2.32
N SER A 19 -3.84 -17.63 -1.49
CA SER A 19 -4.33 -16.83 -0.36
C SER A 19 -3.41 -15.64 -0.10
N ARG A 20 -3.95 -14.56 0.48
CA ARG A 20 -3.12 -13.51 1.09
C ARG A 20 -2.31 -14.08 2.26
N PRO A 21 -1.09 -13.58 2.55
CA PRO A 21 -0.26 -14.08 3.65
C PRO A 21 -0.99 -14.08 5.00
N ALA A 22 -1.71 -13.00 5.32
CA ALA A 22 -2.47 -12.87 6.57
C ALA A 22 -3.58 -13.94 6.76
N ALA A 23 -4.12 -14.47 5.66
CA ALA A 23 -5.13 -15.53 5.69
C ALA A 23 -4.52 -16.94 5.55
N ALA A 24 -3.35 -17.06 4.93
CA ALA A 24 -2.64 -18.34 4.80
C ALA A 24 -2.24 -18.91 6.18
N ASN A 25 -1.85 -18.03 7.11
CA ASN A 25 -1.46 -18.40 8.48
C ASN A 25 -2.63 -18.90 9.35
N GLN A 26 -3.89 -18.69 8.92
CA GLN A 26 -5.08 -19.19 9.61
C GLN A 26 -5.45 -20.62 9.18
N ASN A 27 -4.91 -21.09 8.05
CA ASN A 27 -5.12 -22.46 7.60
C ASN A 27 -4.24 -23.40 8.41
N SER A 28 -4.85 -24.49 8.87
CA SER A 28 -4.15 -25.54 9.61
C SER A 28 -3.03 -26.14 8.74
N SER A 29 -1.78 -25.77 9.03
CA SER A 29 -0.56 -26.23 8.34
C SER A 29 -0.47 -27.75 8.17
N LYS A 30 -1.16 -28.52 9.03
CA LYS A 30 -1.20 -30.00 8.98
C LYS A 30 -1.71 -30.60 7.68
N TYR A 31 -2.46 -29.85 6.86
CA TYR A 31 -2.99 -30.33 5.57
C TYR A 31 -2.30 -29.70 4.36
N ILE A 32 -1.22 -28.94 4.56
CA ILE A 32 -0.52 -28.23 3.49
C ILE A 32 0.85 -28.89 3.29
N ASN A 33 1.03 -29.57 2.16
CA ASN A 33 2.30 -30.23 1.84
C ASN A 33 3.40 -29.26 1.39
N ARG A 34 3.00 -28.18 0.71
CA ARG A 34 3.93 -27.18 0.15
C ARG A 34 3.31 -25.80 0.22
N VAL A 35 4.13 -24.83 0.63
CA VAL A 35 3.82 -23.40 0.56
C VAL A 35 4.78 -22.77 -0.44
N THR A 36 4.28 -21.86 -1.26
CA THR A 36 5.09 -21.07 -2.19
C THR A 36 4.57 -19.65 -2.16
N GLU A 37 5.47 -18.71 -1.87
CA GLU A 37 5.17 -17.28 -1.83
C GLU A 37 5.40 -16.68 -3.22
N ILE A 38 4.42 -15.92 -3.72
CA ILE A 38 4.57 -15.13 -4.94
C ILE A 38 5.05 -13.74 -4.52
N GLN A 39 6.34 -13.46 -4.74
CA GLN A 39 7.01 -12.24 -4.29
C GLN A 39 6.95 -11.08 -5.29
N GLY A 40 6.07 -11.07 -6.29
CA GLY A 40 5.97 -9.94 -7.22
C GLY A 40 7.21 -9.70 -8.10
N PHE A 41 7.44 -8.44 -8.50
CA PHE A 41 8.54 -8.02 -9.38
C PHE A 41 9.73 -7.46 -8.59
N ASP A 42 10.93 -7.94 -8.94
CA ASP A 42 12.19 -7.30 -8.56
C ASP A 42 12.50 -6.06 -9.42
N GLU A 43 13.60 -5.38 -9.13
CA GLU A 43 13.97 -4.14 -9.82
C GLU A 43 14.15 -4.29 -11.34
N PRO A 44 14.92 -5.27 -11.83
CA PRO A 44 15.00 -5.55 -13.27
C PRO A 44 13.64 -5.83 -13.90
N GLN A 45 12.79 -6.64 -13.25
CA GLN A 45 11.48 -7.00 -13.78
C GLN A 45 10.52 -5.80 -13.85
N LYS A 46 10.60 -4.86 -12.89
CA LYS A 46 9.85 -3.60 -12.96
C LYS A 46 10.25 -2.79 -14.19
N GLU A 47 11.55 -2.60 -14.40
CA GLU A 47 12.04 -1.87 -15.59
C GLU A 47 11.62 -2.55 -16.89
N GLU A 48 11.79 -3.87 -16.96
CA GLU A 48 11.42 -4.67 -18.12
C GLU A 48 9.93 -4.54 -18.43
N TYR A 49 9.08 -4.58 -17.41
CA TYR A 49 7.64 -4.38 -17.59
C TYR A 49 7.33 -3.04 -18.26
N PHE A 50 7.90 -1.93 -17.78
CA PHE A 50 7.64 -0.61 -18.36
C PHE A 50 8.23 -0.46 -19.77
N LYS A 51 9.43 -0.98 -20.01
CA LYS A 51 10.06 -0.99 -21.35
C LYS A 51 9.23 -1.79 -22.36
N ASN A 52 8.69 -2.95 -21.95
CA ASN A 52 7.87 -3.78 -22.82
C ASN A 52 6.48 -3.17 -23.06
N LYS A 53 5.95 -2.41 -22.10
CA LYS A 53 4.61 -1.83 -22.20
C LYS A 53 4.57 -0.53 -23.00
N ILE A 54 5.62 0.29 -22.90
CA ILE A 54 5.69 1.63 -23.49
C ILE A 54 6.61 1.59 -24.71
N SER A 55 6.05 1.73 -25.91
CA SER A 55 6.79 1.57 -27.17
C SER A 55 7.87 2.65 -27.41
N ASP A 56 7.72 3.84 -26.82
CA ASP A 56 8.71 4.93 -26.92
C ASP A 56 9.76 4.81 -25.82
N GLU A 57 11.02 4.57 -26.19
CA GLU A 57 12.11 4.34 -25.25
C GLU A 57 12.42 5.55 -24.35
N HIS A 58 12.25 6.77 -24.86
CA HIS A 58 12.50 7.98 -24.08
C HIS A 58 11.39 8.19 -23.04
N GLN A 59 10.13 7.95 -23.41
CA GLN A 59 9.00 7.96 -22.48
C GLN A 59 9.14 6.86 -21.43
N ALA A 60 9.50 5.63 -21.83
CA ALA A 60 9.72 4.52 -20.91
C ALA A 60 10.82 4.87 -19.88
N SER A 61 11.94 5.42 -20.34
CA SER A 61 13.06 5.84 -19.47
C SER A 61 12.64 6.95 -18.50
N ARG A 62 11.87 7.94 -18.97
CA ARG A 62 11.33 9.02 -18.12
C ARG A 62 10.36 8.49 -17.07
N ILE A 63 9.47 7.56 -17.42
CA ILE A 63 8.52 6.93 -16.49
C ILE A 63 9.28 6.13 -15.43
N ILE A 64 10.23 5.29 -15.84
CA ILE A 64 11.06 4.49 -14.92
C ILE A 64 11.80 5.42 -13.95
N SER A 65 12.42 6.48 -14.45
CA SER A 65 13.10 7.48 -13.61
C SER A 65 12.14 8.16 -12.64
N HIS A 66 10.93 8.50 -13.07
CA HIS A 66 9.94 9.13 -12.22
C HIS A 66 9.43 8.18 -11.13
N ILE A 67 9.07 6.94 -11.48
CA ILE A 67 8.64 5.92 -10.52
C ILE A 67 9.73 5.69 -9.47
N ARG A 68 11.00 5.60 -9.88
CA ARG A 68 12.13 5.47 -8.95
C ARG A 68 12.21 6.63 -7.95
N ARG A 69 11.99 7.86 -8.42
CA ARG A 69 12.02 9.06 -7.58
C ARG A 69 10.85 9.08 -6.60
N VAL A 70 9.66 8.68 -7.04
CA VAL A 70 8.47 8.58 -6.17
C VAL A 70 8.44 7.22 -5.49
N ARG A 71 9.21 7.11 -4.41
CA ARG A 71 9.52 5.83 -3.77
C ARG A 71 8.32 5.04 -3.28
N SER A 72 7.24 5.72 -2.86
CA SER A 72 5.99 5.05 -2.51
C SER A 72 5.41 4.27 -3.71
N LEU A 73 5.33 4.90 -4.90
CA LEU A 73 4.91 4.26 -6.14
C LEU A 73 5.85 3.13 -6.55
N HIS A 74 7.17 3.35 -6.41
CA HIS A 74 8.20 2.35 -6.70
C HIS A 74 8.03 1.04 -5.93
N ILE A 75 7.71 1.16 -4.63
CA ILE A 75 7.49 0.01 -3.75
C ILE A 75 6.21 -0.71 -4.13
N MET A 76 5.14 0.02 -4.43
CA MET A 76 3.89 -0.59 -4.86
C MET A 76 4.01 -1.33 -6.19
N CYS A 77 4.85 -0.85 -7.10
CA CYS A 77 5.20 -1.54 -8.35
C CYS A 77 5.90 -2.89 -8.15
N HIS A 78 6.25 -3.27 -6.92
CA HIS A 78 6.57 -4.66 -6.61
C HIS A 78 5.40 -5.60 -6.89
N ILE A 79 4.16 -5.14 -6.71
CA ILE A 79 2.96 -5.89 -7.05
C ILE A 79 2.59 -5.55 -8.51
N PRO A 80 2.55 -6.53 -9.44
CA PRO A 80 2.40 -6.28 -10.88
C PRO A 80 1.19 -5.43 -11.29
N VAL A 81 0.07 -5.51 -10.56
CA VAL A 81 -1.13 -4.71 -10.86
C VAL A 81 -0.87 -3.21 -10.74
N PHE A 82 0.02 -2.77 -9.84
CA PHE A 82 0.38 -1.36 -9.72
C PHE A 82 1.27 -0.92 -10.88
N CYS A 83 2.14 -1.80 -11.41
CA CYS A 83 2.84 -1.51 -12.67
C CYS A 83 1.84 -1.29 -13.82
N TRP A 84 0.78 -2.11 -13.89
CA TRP A 84 -0.27 -1.95 -14.88
C TRP A 84 -1.04 -0.63 -14.73
N ILE A 85 -1.48 -0.29 -13.50
CA ILE A 85 -2.16 1.00 -13.22
C ILE A 85 -1.24 2.17 -13.58
N SER A 86 -0.01 2.18 -13.09
CA SER A 86 0.96 3.25 -13.37
C SER A 86 1.27 3.37 -14.86
N SER A 87 1.47 2.26 -15.56
CA SER A 87 1.71 2.29 -17.02
C SER A 87 0.52 2.88 -17.77
N THR A 88 -0.71 2.53 -17.38
CA THR A 88 -1.93 3.05 -18.01
C THR A 88 -2.05 4.56 -17.82
N VAL A 89 -1.77 5.05 -16.61
CA VAL A 89 -1.83 6.48 -16.29
C VAL A 89 -0.75 7.26 -17.02
N PHE A 90 0.51 6.84 -16.91
CA PHE A 90 1.61 7.59 -17.48
C PHE A 90 1.64 7.54 -19.01
N GLU A 91 1.30 6.41 -19.62
CA GLU A 91 1.21 6.31 -21.07
C GLU A 91 0.17 7.29 -21.63
N LYS A 92 -0.97 7.43 -20.95
CA LYS A 92 -2.03 8.35 -21.38
C LYS A 92 -1.65 9.81 -21.16
N LEU A 93 -1.14 10.17 -19.99
CA LEU A 93 -0.73 11.53 -19.67
C LEU A 93 0.39 12.02 -20.60
N LEU A 94 1.44 11.22 -20.81
CA LEU A 94 2.59 11.63 -21.62
C LEU A 94 2.32 11.62 -23.12
N LYS A 95 1.32 10.88 -23.60
CA LYS A 95 0.85 10.96 -25.00
C LYS A 95 0.10 12.27 -25.27
N GLU A 96 -0.65 12.76 -24.29
CA GLU A 96 -1.48 13.96 -24.44
C GLU A 96 -0.71 15.25 -24.17
N ASP A 97 0.16 15.25 -23.17
CA ASP A 97 1.00 16.39 -22.84
C ASP A 97 2.34 15.94 -22.22
N LEU A 98 3.43 16.16 -22.98
CA LEU A 98 4.79 15.87 -22.53
C LEU A 98 5.22 16.73 -21.33
N SER A 99 4.57 17.86 -21.08
CA SER A 99 4.83 18.74 -19.93
C SER A 99 3.93 18.46 -18.73
N ALA A 100 2.97 17.54 -18.85
CA ALA A 100 2.01 17.24 -17.79
C ALA A 100 2.71 16.91 -16.47
N GLU A 101 2.17 17.48 -15.39
CA GLU A 101 2.57 17.11 -14.04
C GLU A 101 2.22 15.64 -13.79
N ILE A 102 3.24 14.88 -13.42
CA ILE A 102 3.11 13.45 -13.19
C ILE A 102 2.63 13.24 -11.74
N PRO A 103 1.68 12.33 -11.47
CA PRO A 103 1.22 12.01 -10.12
C PRO A 103 2.36 11.73 -9.12
N GLN A 104 2.40 12.48 -8.01
CA GLN A 104 3.39 12.33 -6.94
C GLN A 104 2.88 11.45 -5.79
N THR A 105 1.56 11.29 -5.67
CA THR A 105 0.92 10.51 -4.60
C THR A 105 0.15 9.31 -5.16
N LEU A 106 -0.17 8.37 -4.28
CA LEU A 106 -0.98 7.21 -4.69
C LEU A 106 -2.40 7.65 -5.05
N THR A 107 -2.93 8.62 -4.34
CA THR A 107 -4.27 9.15 -4.57
C THR A 107 -4.34 9.85 -5.91
N GLU A 108 -3.37 10.71 -6.25
CA GLU A 108 -3.30 11.32 -7.59
C GLU A 108 -3.27 10.24 -8.67
N MET A 109 -2.46 9.19 -8.49
CA MET A 109 -2.38 8.07 -9.43
C MET A 109 -3.76 7.43 -9.67
N TYR A 110 -4.54 7.21 -8.60
CA TYR A 110 -5.85 6.57 -8.70
C TYR A 110 -6.94 7.52 -9.19
N ILE A 111 -6.83 8.82 -8.91
CA ILE A 111 -7.70 9.85 -9.50
C ILE A 111 -7.50 9.86 -11.02
N HIS A 112 -6.25 9.98 -11.49
CA HIS A 112 -5.96 9.94 -12.92
C HIS A 112 -6.37 8.62 -13.55
N PHE A 113 -6.14 7.49 -12.88
CA PHE A 113 -6.60 6.19 -13.34
C PHE A 113 -8.13 6.17 -13.53
N LEU A 114 -8.91 6.62 -12.54
CA LEU A 114 -10.37 6.71 -12.63
C LEU A 114 -10.81 7.60 -13.80
N LEU A 115 -10.25 8.80 -13.93
CA LEU A 115 -10.59 9.74 -15.01
C LEU A 115 -10.26 9.16 -16.40
N ILE A 116 -9.14 8.45 -16.53
CA ILE A 116 -8.76 7.77 -17.77
C ILE A 116 -9.76 6.65 -18.09
N GLN A 117 -10.15 5.83 -17.11
CA GLN A 117 -11.15 4.79 -17.32
C GLN A 117 -12.51 5.36 -17.74
N MET A 118 -12.93 6.48 -17.14
CA MET A 118 -14.14 7.21 -17.56
C MET A 118 -14.03 7.70 -19.01
N ASN A 119 -12.90 8.33 -19.37
CA ASN A 119 -12.69 8.84 -20.73
C ASN A 119 -12.62 7.73 -21.79
N MET A 120 -11.95 6.61 -21.50
CA MET A 120 -11.89 5.46 -22.40
C MET A 120 -13.28 4.86 -22.66
N MET A 121 -14.14 4.83 -21.65
CA MET A 121 -15.52 4.36 -21.79
C MET A 121 -16.37 5.31 -22.64
N ASN A 122 -16.23 6.62 -22.43
CA ASN A 122 -16.92 7.64 -23.24
C ASN A 122 -16.66 7.47 -24.74
N GLN A 123 -15.41 7.17 -25.11
CA GLN A 123 -15.03 6.92 -26.50
C GLN A 123 -15.66 5.63 -27.06
N LYS A 124 -15.84 4.60 -26.23
CA LYS A 124 -16.37 3.28 -26.64
C LYS A 124 -17.88 3.31 -26.91
N TYR A 125 -18.66 4.08 -26.15
CA TYR A 125 -20.14 4.04 -26.20
C TYR A 125 -20.83 5.18 -26.98
N LYS A 126 -20.07 6.08 -27.63
CA LYS A 126 -20.54 7.06 -28.64
C LYS A 126 -21.84 7.83 -28.29
N GLU A 127 -22.00 8.28 -27.05
CA GLU A 127 -22.99 9.34 -26.74
C GLU A 127 -22.45 10.68 -27.28
N ARG A 128 -23.23 11.40 -28.11
CA ARG A 128 -22.76 12.62 -28.79
C ARG A 128 -22.87 13.91 -27.94
N ASP A 129 -23.49 13.83 -26.76
CA ASP A 129 -23.69 14.96 -25.85
C ASP A 129 -22.74 14.86 -24.63
N PRO A 130 -21.70 15.71 -24.54
CA PRO A 130 -20.72 15.68 -23.47
C PRO A 130 -21.30 15.92 -22.06
N GLU A 131 -22.28 16.81 -21.91
CA GLU A 131 -22.82 17.17 -20.58
C GLU A 131 -23.68 16.05 -20.00
N LYS A 132 -24.53 15.46 -20.84
CA LYS A 132 -25.38 14.32 -20.47
C LYS A 132 -24.54 13.09 -20.13
N LEU A 133 -23.46 12.86 -20.88
CA LEU A 133 -22.51 11.78 -20.65
C LEU A 133 -21.78 11.95 -19.32
N LEU A 134 -21.32 13.17 -19.01
CA LEU A 134 -20.64 13.44 -17.74
C LEU A 134 -21.56 13.21 -16.54
N LYS A 135 -22.81 13.70 -16.61
CA LYS A 135 -23.80 13.50 -15.55
C LYS A 135 -24.13 12.03 -15.33
N SER A 136 -24.29 11.26 -16.42
CA SER A 136 -24.51 9.81 -16.36
C SER A 136 -23.32 9.08 -15.74
N ASN A 137 -22.09 9.39 -16.16
CA ASN A 137 -20.89 8.79 -15.60
C ASN A 137 -20.73 9.07 -14.12
N ARG A 138 -20.96 10.32 -13.71
CA ARG A 138 -20.90 10.71 -12.31
C ARG A 138 -21.85 9.88 -11.46
N GLU A 139 -23.10 9.71 -11.89
CA GLU A 139 -24.08 8.91 -11.17
C GLU A 139 -23.65 7.44 -11.05
N VAL A 140 -23.16 6.84 -12.14
CA VAL A 140 -22.69 5.46 -12.14
C VAL A 140 -21.46 5.28 -11.23
N ILE A 141 -20.48 6.19 -11.30
CA ILE A 141 -19.27 6.13 -10.47
C ILE A 141 -19.62 6.26 -8.98
N VAL A 142 -20.52 7.19 -8.61
CA VAL A 142 -20.96 7.34 -7.21
C VAL A 142 -21.65 6.08 -6.70
N LYS A 143 -22.53 5.46 -7.49
CA LYS A 143 -23.18 4.19 -7.13
C LYS A 143 -22.20 3.02 -7.04
N LEU A 144 -21.24 2.91 -7.97
CA LEU A 144 -20.15 1.92 -7.87
C LEU A 144 -19.30 2.14 -6.62
N ALA A 145 -19.04 3.39 -6.26
CA ALA A 145 -18.30 3.76 -5.08
C ALA A 145 -19.05 3.42 -3.78
N GLU A 146 -20.37 3.55 -3.77
CA GLU A 146 -21.22 3.06 -2.68
C GLU A 146 -21.09 1.54 -2.50
N VAL A 147 -21.17 0.77 -3.60
CA VAL A 147 -20.99 -0.68 -3.57
C VAL A 147 -19.60 -1.02 -3.04
N ALA A 148 -18.55 -0.33 -3.51
CA ALA A 148 -17.18 -0.51 -3.04
C ALA A 148 -17.07 -0.33 -1.53
N PHE A 149 -17.66 0.74 -0.98
CA PHE A 149 -17.70 1.01 0.45
C PHE A 149 -18.45 -0.07 1.23
N LYS A 150 -19.67 -0.41 0.83
CA LYS A 150 -20.49 -1.44 1.50
C LYS A 150 -19.76 -2.78 1.55
N GLN A 151 -19.17 -3.21 0.43
CA GLN A 151 -18.45 -4.49 0.37
C GLN A 151 -17.13 -4.45 1.12
N LEU A 152 -16.42 -3.31 1.12
CA LEU A 152 -15.20 -3.15 1.91
C LEU A 152 -15.49 -3.29 3.41
N MET A 153 -16.57 -2.66 3.89
CA MET A 153 -16.98 -2.76 5.30
C MET A 153 -17.43 -4.18 5.69
N LYS A 154 -17.98 -4.96 4.75
CA LYS A 154 -18.31 -6.38 4.93
C LYS A 154 -17.07 -7.29 4.85
N GLY A 155 -15.92 -6.79 4.40
CA GLY A 155 -14.71 -7.58 4.13
C GLY A 155 -14.79 -8.43 2.86
N ASN A 156 -15.72 -8.10 1.96
CA ASN A 156 -15.98 -8.82 0.73
C ASN A 156 -15.16 -8.26 -0.43
N VAL A 157 -14.54 -9.16 -1.21
CA VAL A 157 -13.82 -8.82 -2.46
C VAL A 157 -14.71 -9.06 -3.68
N MET A 158 -15.63 -10.03 -3.58
CA MET A 158 -16.62 -10.37 -4.60
C MET A 158 -18.01 -10.02 -4.10
N PHE A 159 -18.89 -9.65 -5.02
CA PHE A 159 -20.28 -9.29 -4.74
C PHE A 159 -21.18 -9.72 -5.89
N TYR A 160 -22.49 -9.68 -5.66
CA TYR A 160 -23.48 -10.25 -6.56
C TYR A 160 -24.37 -9.17 -7.18
N GLU A 161 -25.21 -9.60 -8.11
CA GLU A 161 -26.16 -8.74 -8.80
C GLU A 161 -27.13 -8.04 -7.83
N GLU A 162 -27.49 -8.69 -6.73
CA GLU A 162 -28.36 -8.11 -5.71
C GLU A 162 -27.69 -6.92 -5.02
N ASP A 163 -26.38 -6.99 -4.76
CA ASP A 163 -25.62 -5.88 -4.17
C ASP A 163 -25.58 -4.65 -5.10
N LEU A 164 -25.58 -4.87 -6.42
CA LEU A 164 -25.68 -3.78 -7.41
C LEU A 164 -27.08 -3.14 -7.41
N ARG A 165 -28.12 -3.97 -7.39
CA ARG A 165 -29.52 -3.51 -7.36
C ARG A 165 -29.86 -2.76 -6.07
N GLU A 166 -29.31 -3.18 -4.93
CA GLU A 166 -29.45 -2.48 -3.65
C GLU A 166 -28.90 -1.03 -3.70
N SER A 167 -27.93 -0.77 -4.57
CA SER A 167 -27.38 0.57 -4.83
C SER A 167 -28.00 1.24 -6.06
N SER A 168 -29.15 0.76 -6.53
CA SER A 168 -29.89 1.30 -7.68
C SER A 168 -29.03 1.44 -8.95
N LEU A 169 -28.08 0.51 -9.14
CA LEU A 169 -27.23 0.44 -10.32
C LEU A 169 -27.84 -0.57 -11.30
N ASP A 170 -28.16 -0.11 -12.51
CA ASP A 170 -28.68 -1.00 -13.55
C ASP A 170 -27.56 -1.86 -14.13
N ILE A 171 -27.82 -3.15 -14.30
CA ILE A 171 -26.86 -4.10 -14.87
C ILE A 171 -26.62 -3.78 -16.35
N THR A 172 -27.57 -3.12 -17.02
CA THR A 172 -27.40 -2.63 -18.40
C THR A 172 -26.55 -1.35 -18.52
N ASP A 173 -26.45 -0.54 -17.45
CA ASP A 173 -25.52 0.60 -17.41
C ASP A 173 -24.04 0.12 -17.38
N ALA A 174 -23.85 -1.17 -17.09
CA ALA A 174 -22.59 -1.76 -16.72
C ALA A 174 -22.51 -3.26 -17.11
N SER A 175 -22.11 -3.58 -18.36
CA SER A 175 -21.28 -4.78 -18.60
C SER A 175 -19.86 -4.51 -18.09
N VAL A 176 -19.82 -4.27 -16.78
CA VAL A 176 -19.12 -3.29 -15.94
C VAL A 176 -17.80 -2.70 -16.45
N TYR A 177 -17.65 -1.36 -16.30
CA TYR A 177 -16.44 -0.55 -16.55
C TYR A 177 -15.19 -1.43 -16.66
N SER A 178 -14.80 -1.80 -17.88
CA SER A 178 -13.87 -2.91 -18.14
C SER A 178 -12.42 -2.67 -17.69
N GLY A 179 -12.18 -1.64 -16.87
CA GLY A 179 -10.94 -1.40 -16.13
C GLY A 179 -11.14 -0.94 -14.68
N ILE A 180 -12.35 -1.02 -14.12
CA ILE A 180 -12.63 -0.70 -12.70
C ILE A 180 -13.30 -1.89 -12.00
N CYS A 181 -14.36 -2.43 -12.60
CA CYS A 181 -15.11 -3.56 -12.06
C CYS A 181 -15.50 -4.51 -13.20
N THR A 182 -15.52 -5.81 -12.94
CA THR A 182 -15.63 -6.83 -13.99
C THR A 182 -16.52 -7.99 -13.53
N GLU A 183 -17.29 -8.56 -14.47
CA GLU A 183 -18.07 -9.79 -14.30
C GLU A 183 -17.15 -11.00 -14.60
N ILE A 184 -17.07 -12.00 -13.71
CA ILE A 184 -16.18 -13.18 -13.91
C ILE A 184 -16.95 -14.34 -14.56
N PHE A 185 -17.93 -14.91 -13.86
CA PHE A 185 -18.63 -16.13 -14.27
C PHE A 185 -20.11 -16.11 -13.83
N LYS A 186 -20.91 -16.93 -14.52
CA LYS A 186 -22.18 -17.44 -14.00
C LYS A 186 -21.87 -18.64 -13.11
N ASP A 187 -22.24 -18.56 -11.85
CA ASP A 187 -22.24 -19.72 -10.96
C ASP A 187 -23.31 -20.70 -11.45
N GLU A 188 -22.92 -21.92 -11.84
CA GLU A 188 -23.84 -22.97 -12.26
C GLU A 188 -24.24 -23.81 -11.04
N SER A 189 -25.38 -23.49 -10.44
CA SER A 189 -26.20 -24.59 -9.93
C SER A 189 -27.01 -25.14 -11.12
N VAL A 190 -27.35 -26.44 -11.11
CA VAL A 190 -28.17 -27.10 -12.16
C VAL A 190 -29.52 -26.39 -12.42
N ILE A 191 -29.90 -25.43 -11.56
CA ILE A 191 -31.22 -24.79 -11.52
C ILE A 191 -31.14 -23.24 -11.58
N HIS A 192 -30.04 -22.61 -11.15
CA HIS A 192 -29.91 -21.14 -11.10
C HIS A 192 -28.51 -20.67 -11.49
N GLN A 193 -28.47 -19.69 -12.41
CA GLN A 193 -27.28 -18.97 -12.84
C GLN A 193 -27.15 -17.65 -12.08
N ARG A 194 -26.08 -17.47 -11.29
CA ARG A 194 -25.84 -16.21 -10.56
C ARG A 194 -24.58 -15.51 -11.04
N LYS A 195 -24.65 -14.22 -11.35
CA LYS A 195 -23.50 -13.43 -11.77
C LYS A 195 -22.67 -12.97 -10.58
N VAL A 196 -21.35 -13.07 -10.71
CA VAL A 196 -20.39 -12.62 -9.70
C VAL A 196 -19.52 -11.49 -10.26
N TYR A 197 -19.38 -10.43 -9.47
CA TYR A 197 -18.64 -9.22 -9.79
C TYR A 197 -17.51 -8.97 -8.78
N TYR A 198 -16.49 -8.24 -9.23
CA TYR A 198 -15.36 -7.81 -8.41
C TYR A 198 -14.73 -6.55 -9.00
N PHE A 199 -14.10 -5.74 -8.15
CA PHE A 199 -13.21 -4.69 -8.61
C PHE A 199 -11.91 -5.30 -9.12
N ILE A 200 -11.33 -4.75 -10.19
CA ILE A 200 -10.12 -5.28 -10.84
C ILE A 200 -8.96 -5.51 -9.86
N HIS A 201 -8.93 -4.76 -8.75
CA HIS A 201 -8.05 -4.98 -7.62
C HIS A 201 -8.65 -4.37 -6.34
N LEU A 202 -8.28 -4.91 -5.17
CA LEU A 202 -8.76 -4.42 -3.87
C LEU A 202 -8.43 -2.95 -3.64
N SER A 203 -7.30 -2.46 -4.13
CA SER A 203 -6.94 -1.04 -4.02
C SER A 203 -7.91 -0.12 -4.76
N VAL A 204 -8.52 -0.58 -5.86
CA VAL A 204 -9.55 0.17 -6.60
C VAL A 204 -10.84 0.23 -5.79
N GLN A 205 -11.21 -0.89 -5.15
CA GLN A 205 -12.32 -0.93 -4.21
C GLN A 205 -12.09 0.02 -3.01
N GLU A 206 -10.90 0.03 -2.42
CA GLU A 206 -10.55 0.91 -1.30
C GLU A 206 -10.54 2.39 -1.71
N PHE A 207 -10.02 2.71 -2.90
CA PHE A 207 -10.05 4.07 -3.46
C PHE A 207 -11.47 4.57 -3.68
N LEU A 208 -12.31 3.76 -4.34
CA LEU A 208 -13.71 4.13 -4.58
C LEU A 208 -14.49 4.24 -3.27
N ALA A 209 -14.24 3.35 -2.30
CA ALA A 209 -14.85 3.45 -0.98
C ALA A 209 -14.46 4.77 -0.28
N ALA A 210 -13.20 5.18 -0.36
CA ALA A 210 -12.72 6.44 0.19
C ALA A 210 -13.36 7.65 -0.50
N PHE A 211 -13.44 7.61 -1.84
CA PHE A 211 -14.17 8.61 -2.63
C PHE A 211 -15.63 8.70 -2.20
N TYR A 212 -16.33 7.58 -2.01
CA TYR A 212 -17.73 7.56 -1.58
C TYR A 212 -17.92 8.23 -0.22
N VAL A 213 -17.07 7.92 0.76
CA VAL A 213 -17.14 8.52 2.10
C VAL A 213 -16.94 10.04 2.02
N PHE A 214 -15.98 10.50 1.23
CA PHE A 214 -15.76 11.93 1.03
C PHE A 214 -16.92 12.60 0.27
N TYR A 215 -17.44 11.95 -0.78
CA TYR A 215 -18.60 12.40 -1.53
C TYR A 215 -19.84 12.54 -0.64
N CYS A 216 -20.11 11.57 0.24
CA CYS A 216 -21.19 11.62 1.22
C CYS A 216 -20.98 12.76 2.20
N TYR A 217 -19.76 12.97 2.70
CA TYR A 217 -19.45 14.10 3.57
C TYR A 217 -19.77 15.44 2.87
N LEU A 218 -19.38 15.62 1.62
CA LEU A 218 -19.72 16.85 0.88
C LEU A 218 -21.23 16.98 0.64
N SER A 219 -21.91 15.89 0.28
CA SER A 219 -23.33 15.90 -0.11
C SER A 219 -24.30 16.01 1.07
N SER A 220 -23.94 15.45 2.23
CA SER A 220 -24.80 15.42 3.42
C SER A 220 -24.76 16.70 4.25
N THR A 221 -23.80 17.59 3.98
CA THR A 221 -23.55 18.71 4.88
C THR A 221 -24.17 20.01 4.39
N MET A 222 -25.32 20.38 4.96
CA MET A 222 -25.77 21.78 4.98
C MET A 222 -24.69 22.64 5.66
N GLU A 223 -24.41 23.85 5.17
CA GLU A 223 -23.33 24.71 5.72
C GLU A 223 -23.35 24.85 7.25
N ALA A 224 -24.54 24.86 7.86
CA ALA A 224 -24.71 24.88 9.31
C ALA A 224 -24.11 23.66 10.03
N LEU A 225 -24.20 22.45 9.44
CA LEU A 225 -23.69 21.20 10.01
C LEU A 225 -22.15 21.07 9.89
N LYS A 226 -21.51 21.76 8.94
CA LYS A 226 -20.03 21.78 8.82
C LYS A 226 -19.37 22.35 10.09
N SER A 227 -20.05 23.27 10.77
CA SER A 227 -19.56 23.84 12.03
C SER A 227 -19.57 22.83 13.19
N PHE A 228 -20.47 21.85 13.16
CA PHE A 228 -20.63 20.83 14.21
C PHE A 228 -19.89 19.52 13.91
N ASN A 229 -19.66 19.19 12.63
CA ASN A 229 -18.94 17.99 12.23
C ASN A 229 -17.82 18.29 11.22
N PRO A 230 -16.76 18.98 11.65
CA PRO A 230 -15.64 19.32 10.77
C PRO A 230 -14.94 18.07 10.25
N MET A 231 -14.43 18.12 9.02
CA MET A 231 -13.77 17.01 8.31
C MET A 231 -12.69 16.28 9.13
N HIS A 232 -11.94 16.98 10.01
CA HIS A 232 -10.96 16.31 10.87
C HIS A 232 -11.57 15.28 11.84
N ASN A 233 -12.85 15.38 12.21
CA ASN A 233 -13.53 14.36 13.02
C ASN A 233 -13.78 13.08 12.20
N LEU A 234 -14.15 13.23 10.93
CA LEU A 234 -14.24 12.11 9.99
C LEU A 234 -12.88 11.43 9.83
N HIS A 235 -11.82 12.21 9.61
CA HIS A 235 -10.46 11.68 9.49
C HIS A 235 -10.00 10.96 10.75
N LYS A 236 -10.19 11.54 11.95
CA LYS A 236 -9.83 10.90 13.22
C LYS A 236 -10.54 9.56 13.38
N SER A 237 -11.85 9.52 13.10
CA SER A 237 -12.63 8.28 13.16
C SER A 237 -12.11 7.23 12.16
N ALA A 238 -11.74 7.66 10.95
CA ALA A 238 -11.14 6.76 9.96
C ALA A 238 -9.77 6.23 10.38
N VAL A 239 -8.92 7.09 10.98
CA VAL A 239 -7.62 6.69 11.54
C VAL A 239 -7.82 5.63 12.63
N ASP A 240 -8.68 5.90 13.60
CA ASP A 240 -8.90 4.97 14.72
C ASP A 240 -9.47 3.64 14.23
N LYS A 241 -10.45 3.67 13.32
CA LYS A 241 -11.03 2.45 12.73
C LYS A 241 -10.01 1.64 11.92
N ALA A 242 -9.09 2.30 11.21
CA ALA A 242 -8.01 1.61 10.51
C ALA A 242 -7.00 0.98 11.48
N LEU A 243 -6.72 1.62 12.62
CA LEU A 243 -5.85 1.05 13.66
C LEU A 243 -6.47 -0.15 14.37
N GLU A 244 -7.80 -0.20 14.49
CA GLU A 244 -8.54 -1.36 15.01
C GLU A 244 -8.55 -2.56 14.04
N SER A 245 -8.26 -2.34 12.76
CA SER A 245 -8.24 -3.37 11.73
C SER A 245 -7.07 -4.34 11.91
N LYS A 246 -7.36 -5.57 12.34
CA LYS A 246 -6.35 -6.61 12.60
C LYS A 246 -5.51 -6.99 11.36
N ASN A 247 -6.07 -6.90 10.16
CA ASN A 247 -5.44 -7.33 8.92
C ASN A 247 -5.11 -6.17 7.97
N GLY A 248 -5.37 -4.91 8.37
CA GLY A 248 -5.04 -3.74 7.55
C GLY A 248 -5.92 -3.51 6.34
N HIS A 249 -7.09 -4.13 6.27
CA HIS A 249 -8.01 -3.98 5.13
C HIS A 249 -8.56 -2.54 4.93
N LEU A 250 -8.20 -1.58 5.80
CA LEU A 250 -8.58 -0.17 5.69
C LEU A 250 -7.38 0.75 5.47
N ASP A 251 -6.18 0.21 5.28
CA ASP A 251 -4.96 1.00 5.22
C ASP A 251 -4.91 1.87 3.96
N LEU A 252 -5.17 1.30 2.78
CA LEU A 252 -5.22 2.10 1.55
C LEU A 252 -6.46 2.98 1.54
N PHE A 253 -7.61 2.48 2.03
CA PHE A 253 -8.81 3.31 2.20
C PHE A 253 -8.50 4.59 3.00
N LEU A 254 -7.79 4.49 4.12
CA LEU A 254 -7.43 5.65 4.94
C LEU A 254 -6.52 6.61 4.16
N ARG A 255 -5.49 6.09 3.49
CA ARG A 255 -4.58 6.91 2.68
C ARG A 255 -5.35 7.67 1.60
N PHE A 256 -6.19 6.97 0.84
CA PHE A 256 -7.02 7.57 -0.20
C PHE A 256 -7.99 8.61 0.35
N LEU A 257 -8.63 8.35 1.49
CA LEU A 257 -9.56 9.31 2.10
C LEU A 257 -8.83 10.62 2.43
N LEU A 258 -7.65 10.52 3.06
CA LEU A 258 -6.85 11.69 3.40
C LEU A 258 -6.32 12.43 2.15
N GLY A 259 -5.89 11.68 1.14
CA GLY A 259 -5.43 12.24 -0.13
C GLY A 259 -6.55 12.95 -0.88
N ILE A 260 -7.74 12.36 -0.98
CA ILE A 260 -8.90 12.94 -1.68
C ILE A 260 -9.33 14.23 -0.98
N SER A 261 -9.19 14.30 0.34
CA SER A 261 -9.49 15.49 1.12
C SER A 261 -8.57 16.68 0.81
N LEU A 262 -7.43 16.53 0.14
CA LEU A 262 -6.59 17.67 -0.28
C LEU A 262 -7.28 18.50 -1.36
N GLU A 263 -7.28 19.82 -1.22
CA GLU A 263 -7.89 20.73 -2.22
C GLU A 263 -7.35 20.52 -3.65
N SER A 264 -6.05 20.23 -3.81
CA SER A 264 -5.46 19.92 -5.12
C SER A 264 -6.13 18.72 -5.78
N ASN A 265 -6.35 17.65 -5.01
CA ASN A 265 -6.97 16.42 -5.48
C ASN A 265 -8.48 16.57 -5.69
N GLN A 266 -9.14 17.39 -4.87
CA GLN A 266 -10.55 17.75 -5.10
C GLN A 266 -10.74 18.47 -6.43
N ARG A 267 -9.80 19.34 -6.85
CA ARG A 267 -9.84 20.01 -8.17
C ARG A 267 -9.72 19.02 -9.32
N LEU A 268 -8.88 17.98 -9.18
CA LEU A 268 -8.80 16.90 -10.18
C LEU A 268 -10.13 16.11 -10.28
N LEU A 269 -10.88 16.00 -9.18
CA LEU A 269 -12.16 15.32 -9.10
C LEU A 269 -13.39 16.25 -9.28
N GLN A 270 -13.20 17.50 -9.73
CA GLN A 270 -14.26 18.51 -9.75
C GLN A 270 -15.51 18.07 -10.53
N ASP A 271 -15.34 17.26 -11.57
CA ASP A 271 -16.45 16.78 -12.40
C ASP A 271 -17.30 15.70 -11.70
N LEU A 272 -16.75 15.07 -10.66
CA LEU A 272 -17.40 14.03 -9.86
C LEU A 272 -17.96 14.58 -8.53
N LEU A 273 -17.32 15.60 -7.96
CA LEU A 273 -17.71 16.21 -6.69
C LEU A 273 -18.81 17.27 -6.86
N THR A 274 -19.56 17.55 -5.80
CA THR A 274 -20.60 18.61 -5.81
C THR A 274 -20.01 20.00 -5.70
N HIS A 275 -18.92 20.13 -4.92
CA HIS A 275 -18.18 21.37 -4.66
C HIS A 275 -16.84 21.00 -4.03
N THR A 276 -15.90 21.94 -4.03
CA THR A 276 -14.64 21.83 -3.25
C THR A 276 -14.83 22.37 -1.84
N GLU A 277 -14.14 21.82 -0.87
CA GLU A 277 -14.08 22.31 0.51
C GLU A 277 -12.65 22.69 0.89
N ASN A 278 -12.50 23.85 1.56
CA ASN A 278 -11.21 24.21 2.16
C ASN A 278 -10.90 23.25 3.31
N SER A 279 -9.90 22.41 3.08
CA SER A 279 -9.54 21.32 3.99
C SER A 279 -8.28 21.60 4.81
N SER A 280 -7.59 22.72 4.57
CA SER A 280 -6.26 23.03 5.12
C SER A 280 -6.16 22.84 6.64
N GLU A 281 -7.06 23.47 7.41
CA GLU A 281 -7.06 23.39 8.87
C GLU A 281 -7.41 21.97 9.37
N SER A 282 -8.35 21.30 8.70
CA SER A 282 -8.71 19.92 9.05
C SER A 282 -7.58 18.93 8.76
N ILE A 283 -6.87 19.10 7.65
CA ILE A 283 -5.67 18.33 7.31
C ILE A 283 -4.58 18.57 8.36
N ARG A 284 -4.29 19.83 8.72
CA ARG A 284 -3.31 20.16 9.76
C ARG A 284 -3.61 19.49 11.10
N ARG A 285 -4.87 19.50 11.55
CA ARG A 285 -5.29 18.80 12.77
C ARG A 285 -5.16 17.28 12.65
N THR A 286 -5.45 16.74 11.47
CA THR A 286 -5.34 15.31 11.19
C THR A 286 -3.88 14.86 11.19
N THR A 287 -2.97 15.60 10.55
CA THR A 287 -1.54 15.26 10.53
C THR A 287 -0.94 15.33 11.93
N GLN A 288 -1.34 16.33 12.73
CA GLN A 288 -0.95 16.41 14.14
C GLN A 288 -1.41 15.18 14.93
N TYR A 289 -2.67 14.76 14.75
CA TYR A 289 -3.21 13.57 15.40
C TYR A 289 -2.46 12.29 15.00
N ILE A 290 -2.14 12.14 13.71
CA ILE A 290 -1.36 10.99 13.21
C ILE A 290 0.04 10.97 13.83
N LYS A 291 0.71 12.12 13.92
CA LYS A 291 2.03 12.24 14.57
C LYS A 291 1.97 11.87 16.04
N GLU A 292 0.93 12.29 16.75
CA GLU A 292 0.69 11.90 18.15
C GLU A 292 0.50 10.38 18.29
N LYS A 293 -0.29 9.75 17.41
CA LYS A 293 -0.46 8.29 17.39
C LYS A 293 0.84 7.54 17.13
N ILE A 294 1.69 8.03 16.24
CA ILE A 294 3.03 7.45 16.00
C ILE A 294 3.90 7.65 17.25
N LYS A 295 3.84 8.83 17.87
CA LYS A 295 4.64 9.18 19.04
C LYS A 295 4.31 8.31 20.24
N ASP A 296 3.03 8.14 20.53
CA ASP A 296 2.53 7.39 21.68
C ASP A 296 2.39 5.88 21.39
N GLY A 297 2.59 5.48 20.13
CA GLY A 297 2.32 4.16 19.58
C GLY A 297 3.28 3.04 20.02
N ASN A 298 3.39 2.80 21.32
CA ASN A 298 4.12 1.65 21.86
C ASN A 298 3.40 0.31 21.57
N GLY A 299 2.09 0.33 21.29
CA GLY A 299 1.28 -0.87 20.98
C GLY A 299 0.89 -1.06 19.52
N LEU A 300 1.32 -0.17 18.61
CA LEU A 300 0.98 -0.28 17.19
C LEU A 300 1.86 -1.33 16.51
N SER A 301 1.29 -2.18 15.63
CA SER A 301 2.09 -3.08 14.80
C SER A 301 3.00 -2.31 13.84
N VAL A 302 4.03 -2.98 13.30
CA VAL A 302 4.96 -2.38 12.32
C VAL A 302 4.19 -1.84 11.11
N GLU A 303 3.25 -2.61 10.59
CA GLU A 303 2.43 -2.27 9.42
C GLU A 303 1.56 -1.05 9.70
N ARG A 304 0.98 -0.94 10.90
CA ARG A 304 0.18 0.24 11.30
C ARG A 304 1.04 1.48 11.45
N SER A 305 2.21 1.37 12.07
CA SER A 305 3.15 2.49 12.18
C SER A 305 3.58 3.01 10.81
N ILE A 306 3.91 2.10 9.88
CA ILE A 306 4.27 2.45 8.50
C ILE A 306 3.08 3.05 7.76
N ASN A 307 1.88 2.49 7.90
CA ASN A 307 0.69 3.03 7.23
C ASN A 307 0.38 4.46 7.69
N LEU A 308 0.47 4.76 8.99
CA LEU A 308 0.31 6.12 9.51
C LEU A 308 1.38 7.08 8.95
N PHE A 309 2.64 6.64 8.84
CA PHE A 309 3.68 7.43 8.20
C PHE A 309 3.38 7.67 6.72
N LEU A 310 2.91 6.66 6.00
CA LEU A 310 2.47 6.78 4.60
C LEU A 310 1.29 7.74 4.43
N CYS A 311 0.35 7.79 5.38
CA CYS A 311 -0.73 8.77 5.38
C CYS A 311 -0.21 10.22 5.42
N LEU A 312 0.88 10.49 6.16
CA LEU A 312 1.51 11.82 6.17
C LEU A 312 2.11 12.17 4.80
N LEU A 313 2.80 11.22 4.18
CA LEU A 313 3.34 11.40 2.82
C LEU A 313 2.24 11.60 1.78
N GLU A 314 1.11 10.90 1.93
CA GLU A 314 -0.05 11.00 1.05
C GLU A 314 -0.67 12.41 1.06
N VAL A 315 -0.69 13.06 2.23
CA VAL A 315 -1.11 14.47 2.37
C VAL A 315 0.04 15.47 2.19
N GLN A 316 1.19 15.00 1.71
CA GLN A 316 2.41 15.79 1.47
C GLN A 316 2.98 16.49 2.72
N ASP A 317 2.65 16.01 3.94
CA ASP A 317 3.24 16.50 5.19
C ASP A 317 4.61 15.83 5.40
N GLN A 318 5.68 16.58 5.13
CA GLN A 318 7.06 16.12 5.30
C GLN A 318 7.64 16.37 6.70
N SER A 319 6.90 17.03 7.60
CA SER A 319 7.50 17.52 8.86
C SER A 319 8.03 16.40 9.75
N LEU A 320 7.33 15.26 9.83
CA LEU A 320 7.83 14.09 10.57
C LEU A 320 9.02 13.45 9.85
N SER A 321 9.00 13.38 8.51
CA SER A 321 10.13 12.86 7.73
C SER A 321 11.39 13.69 7.96
N THR A 322 11.28 15.02 7.92
CA THR A 322 12.37 15.95 8.24
C THR A 322 12.87 15.78 9.66
N GLU A 323 11.98 15.73 10.65
CA GLU A 323 12.35 15.50 12.06
C GLU A 323 13.14 14.19 12.23
N LEU A 324 12.66 13.11 11.62
CA LEU A 324 13.30 11.81 11.68
C LEU A 324 14.64 11.79 10.93
N GLN A 325 14.73 12.45 9.78
CA GLN A 325 15.97 12.54 9.00
C GLN A 325 17.04 13.34 9.74
N GLU A 326 16.67 14.48 10.34
CA GLU A 326 17.56 15.26 11.21
C GLU A 326 18.02 14.43 12.41
N PHE A 327 17.11 13.70 13.05
CA PHE A 327 17.45 12.80 14.14
C PHE A 327 18.49 11.74 13.72
N VAL A 328 18.31 11.12 12.55
CA VAL A 328 19.22 10.11 12.02
C VAL A 328 20.58 10.69 11.61
N LYS A 329 20.64 11.96 11.18
CA LYS A 329 21.90 12.63 10.81
C LYS A 329 22.63 13.25 12.02
N SER A 330 21.94 13.45 13.15
CA SER A 330 22.51 14.11 14.33
C SER A 330 23.27 13.15 15.26
N ASP A 331 24.39 13.57 15.86
CA ASP A 331 25.08 12.78 16.91
C ASP A 331 24.32 12.72 18.26
N LYS A 332 23.12 13.33 18.34
CA LYS A 332 22.32 13.49 19.57
C LYS A 332 21.32 12.36 19.81
N HIS A 333 21.55 11.18 19.24
CA HIS A 333 20.62 10.05 19.29
C HIS A 333 20.22 9.56 20.70
N LYS A 334 20.97 9.97 21.74
CA LYS A 334 20.73 9.57 23.14
C LYS A 334 19.74 10.47 23.89
N GLU A 335 19.51 11.71 23.43
CA GLU A 335 18.74 12.72 24.18
C GLU A 335 17.23 12.44 24.17
N LYS A 336 16.70 11.91 23.07
CA LYS A 336 15.26 11.65 22.88
C LYS A 336 14.99 10.16 22.78
N LYS A 337 14.14 9.64 23.66
CA LYS A 337 13.67 8.25 23.60
C LYS A 337 12.67 8.08 22.45
N LEU A 338 12.97 7.20 21.51
CA LEU A 338 12.10 6.85 20.39
C LEU A 338 11.13 5.73 20.78
N SER A 339 9.87 5.88 20.35
CA SER A 339 8.90 4.79 20.42
C SER A 339 9.20 3.72 19.34
N PRO A 340 8.72 2.47 19.51
CA PRO A 340 8.80 1.45 18.47
C PRO A 340 8.16 1.90 17.14
N SER A 341 7.10 2.70 17.19
CA SER A 341 6.47 3.28 16.00
C SER A 341 7.37 4.27 15.25
N HIS A 342 8.12 5.14 15.96
CA HIS A 342 9.13 5.97 15.31
C HIS A 342 10.21 5.11 14.65
N CYS A 343 10.63 4.02 15.31
CA CYS A 343 11.63 3.11 14.76
C CYS A 343 11.14 2.46 13.46
N SER A 344 9.88 2.03 13.38
CA SER A 344 9.27 1.57 12.13
C SER A 344 9.26 2.64 11.03
N ALA A 345 8.91 3.89 11.38
CA ALA A 345 8.91 5.00 10.43
C ALA A 345 10.33 5.33 9.93
N ILE A 346 11.33 5.38 10.81
CA ILE A 346 12.74 5.56 10.46
C ILE A 346 13.21 4.43 9.55
N ALA A 347 12.92 3.18 9.91
CA ALA A 347 13.34 2.03 9.13
C ALA A 347 12.76 2.06 7.72
N TYR A 348 11.48 2.40 7.60
CA TYR A 348 10.83 2.57 6.31
C TYR A 348 11.44 3.75 5.54
N MET A 349 11.57 4.92 6.15
CA MET A 349 12.20 6.10 5.54
C MET A 349 13.60 5.80 5.00
N LEU A 350 14.41 5.06 5.74
CA LEU A 350 15.75 4.64 5.31
C LEU A 350 15.72 3.62 4.17
N GLN A 351 14.83 2.62 4.21
CA GLN A 351 14.67 1.65 3.12
C GLN A 351 14.33 2.31 1.79
N ILE A 352 13.56 3.40 1.85
CA ILE A 352 13.08 4.09 0.66
C ILE A 352 13.98 5.27 0.25
N SER A 353 15.03 5.58 1.01
CA SER A 353 15.93 6.69 0.73
C SER A 353 16.80 6.43 -0.50
N GLU A 354 17.05 7.45 -1.33
CA GLU A 354 18.06 7.37 -2.40
C GLU A 354 19.48 7.45 -1.84
N GLU A 355 19.65 8.18 -0.73
CA GLU A 355 20.91 8.26 0.00
C GLU A 355 21.12 6.95 0.77
N VAL A 356 22.22 6.25 0.47
CA VAL A 356 22.68 5.09 1.23
C VAL A 356 23.28 5.55 2.55
N LEU A 357 22.86 4.96 3.66
CA LEU A 357 23.41 5.25 4.97
C LEU A 357 24.80 4.61 5.14
N ASP A 358 25.80 5.37 5.56
CA ASP A 358 27.15 4.80 5.73
C ASP A 358 27.21 3.78 6.88
N GLU A 359 26.59 4.09 8.02
CA GLU A 359 26.58 3.22 9.20
C GLU A 359 25.23 3.24 9.92
N LEU A 360 24.62 2.07 10.12
CA LEU A 360 23.47 1.86 11.00
C LEU A 360 23.94 1.20 12.31
N ASP A 361 24.00 1.98 13.39
CA ASP A 361 24.31 1.47 14.74
C ASP A 361 23.06 1.50 15.61
N LEU A 362 22.49 0.33 15.90
CA LEU A 362 21.25 0.23 16.68
C LEU A 362 21.42 0.70 18.13
N LYS A 363 22.63 0.70 18.68
CA LYS A 363 22.90 1.20 20.05
C LYS A 363 22.94 2.71 20.13
N LYS A 364 23.11 3.42 19.00
CA LYS A 364 22.98 4.89 18.99
C LYS A 364 21.55 5.31 19.30
N TYR A 365 20.55 4.54 18.87
CA TYR A 365 19.14 4.85 19.05
C TYR A 365 18.68 4.56 20.49
N ASN A 366 18.28 5.60 21.22
CA ASN A 366 17.63 5.46 22.53
C ASN A 366 16.19 4.94 22.37
N THR A 367 16.01 3.62 22.37
CA THR A 367 14.69 2.96 22.23
C THR A 367 14.68 1.61 22.95
N SER A 368 13.51 0.95 23.02
CA SER A 368 13.38 -0.40 23.57
C SER A 368 13.97 -1.46 22.63
N ASP A 369 14.15 -2.69 23.12
CA ASP A 369 14.59 -3.82 22.29
C ASP A 369 13.66 -4.04 21.08
N GLU A 370 12.36 -3.82 21.27
CA GLU A 370 11.40 -3.85 20.17
C GLU A 370 11.66 -2.74 19.15
N GLY A 371 11.92 -1.51 19.59
CA GLY A 371 12.28 -0.42 18.69
C GLY A 371 13.55 -0.72 17.90
N ARG A 372 14.59 -1.28 18.54
CA ARG A 372 15.81 -1.73 17.85
C ARG A 372 15.51 -2.79 16.81
N ARG A 373 14.69 -3.80 17.13
CA ARG A 373 14.25 -4.82 16.15
C ARG A 373 13.53 -4.20 14.95
N ARG A 374 12.70 -3.18 15.17
CA ARG A 374 11.98 -2.48 14.10
C ARG A 374 12.86 -1.64 13.19
N LEU A 375 14.09 -1.31 13.60
CA LEU A 375 15.09 -0.64 12.77
C LEU A 375 15.84 -1.58 11.82
N ILE A 376 15.84 -2.89 12.10
CA ILE A 376 16.60 -3.89 11.32
C ILE A 376 16.33 -3.81 9.82
N PRO A 377 15.09 -3.64 9.31
CA PRO A 377 14.86 -3.57 7.87
C PRO A 377 15.66 -2.47 7.14
N ALA A 378 16.14 -1.43 7.84
CA ALA A 378 17.01 -0.41 7.26
C ALA A 378 18.38 -0.93 6.82
N VAL A 379 18.80 -2.13 7.24
CA VAL A 379 20.10 -2.72 6.86
C VAL A 379 20.26 -2.86 5.35
N ILE A 380 19.15 -3.00 4.61
CA ILE A 380 19.16 -3.12 3.14
C ILE A 380 19.77 -1.88 2.47
N ASN A 381 19.63 -0.69 3.07
CA ASN A 381 20.08 0.57 2.49
C ASN A 381 21.24 1.21 3.27
N CYS A 382 22.11 0.38 3.87
CA CYS A 382 23.31 0.86 4.55
C CYS A 382 24.57 0.09 4.15
N ARG A 383 25.75 0.73 4.23
CA ARG A 383 27.04 0.09 3.91
C ARG A 383 27.59 -0.75 5.06
N LYS A 384 27.32 -0.33 6.30
CA LYS A 384 27.77 -0.98 7.53
C LYS A 384 26.63 -1.04 8.55
N ALA A 385 26.40 -2.20 9.16
CA ALA A 385 25.39 -2.40 10.20
C ALA A 385 26.04 -2.95 11.48
N LEU A 386 25.89 -2.21 12.58
CA LEU A 386 26.36 -2.58 13.91
C LEU A 386 25.15 -3.00 14.76
N LEU A 387 24.96 -4.32 14.84
CA LEU A 387 23.83 -4.95 15.54
C LEU A 387 24.29 -5.75 16.77
N ALA A 388 25.54 -5.56 17.20
CA ALA A 388 26.11 -6.29 18.32
C ALA A 388 25.38 -5.98 19.64
N ASP A 389 25.17 -7.00 20.47
CA ASP A 389 24.55 -6.86 21.80
C ASP A 389 23.24 -6.04 21.78
N CYS A 390 22.35 -6.44 20.86
CA CYS A 390 21.05 -5.81 20.63
C CYS A 390 19.87 -6.72 20.98
N ASN A 391 20.13 -7.80 21.75
CA ASN A 391 19.14 -8.81 22.12
C ASN A 391 18.40 -9.38 20.89
N LEU A 392 19.12 -9.62 19.80
CA LEU A 392 18.56 -10.22 18.60
C LEU A 392 18.37 -11.72 18.81
N THR A 393 17.20 -12.23 18.43
CA THR A 393 16.84 -13.65 18.47
C THR A 393 16.81 -14.24 17.07
N GLY A 394 16.56 -15.55 16.93
CA GLY A 394 16.35 -16.20 15.63
C GLY A 394 15.31 -15.50 14.74
N GLN A 395 14.22 -14.97 15.32
CA GLN A 395 13.20 -14.19 14.58
C GLN A 395 13.77 -12.89 14.01
N SER A 396 14.60 -12.17 14.77
CA SER A 396 15.28 -10.97 14.27
C SER A 396 16.19 -11.32 13.10
N ASN A 397 16.80 -12.50 13.12
CA ASN A 397 17.68 -12.94 12.05
C ASN A 397 16.94 -13.32 10.76
N GLU A 398 15.68 -13.78 10.84
CA GLU A 398 14.82 -13.92 9.65
C GLU A 398 14.60 -12.58 8.96
N ILE A 399 14.41 -11.49 9.74
CA ILE A 399 14.27 -10.13 9.21
C ILE A 399 15.60 -9.65 8.58
N VAL A 400 16.73 -9.91 9.24
CA VAL A 400 18.06 -9.59 8.69
C VAL A 400 18.28 -10.35 7.37
N SER A 401 18.07 -11.67 7.37
CA SER A 401 18.29 -12.51 6.19
C SER A 401 17.38 -12.09 5.03
N SER A 402 16.08 -11.84 5.29
CA SER A 402 15.15 -11.39 4.24
C SER A 402 15.52 -10.03 3.67
N SER A 403 15.90 -9.08 4.53
CA SER A 403 16.36 -7.74 4.10
C SER A 403 17.61 -7.83 3.21
N LEU A 404 18.50 -8.79 3.49
CA LEU A 404 19.78 -8.95 2.79
C LEU A 404 19.71 -9.86 1.55
N GLN A 405 18.68 -10.70 1.43
CA GLN A 405 18.42 -11.47 0.20
C GLN A 405 17.90 -10.59 -0.95
N SER A 406 17.44 -9.38 -0.64
CA SER A 406 17.03 -8.41 -1.64
C SER A 406 18.17 -8.05 -2.59
N SER A 407 17.88 -7.93 -3.89
CA SER A 407 18.85 -7.50 -4.90
C SER A 407 19.43 -6.11 -4.67
N ASN A 408 18.79 -5.31 -3.83
CA ASN A 408 19.13 -3.92 -3.58
C ASN A 408 20.00 -3.74 -2.32
N ALA A 409 20.34 -4.82 -1.62
CA ALA A 409 21.17 -4.73 -0.43
C ALA A 409 22.58 -4.24 -0.78
N VAL A 410 22.98 -3.12 -0.19
CA VAL A 410 24.32 -2.50 -0.38
C VAL A 410 25.27 -2.75 0.80
N LEU A 411 24.89 -3.66 1.70
CA LEU A 411 25.60 -3.95 2.93
C LEU A 411 26.93 -4.66 2.67
N THR A 412 28.02 -4.07 3.17
CA THR A 412 29.39 -4.59 3.04
C THR A 412 30.00 -5.02 4.37
N GLU A 413 29.51 -4.49 5.50
CA GLU A 413 29.96 -4.87 6.83
C GLU A 413 28.77 -5.13 7.76
N LEU A 414 28.80 -6.25 8.48
CA LEU A 414 27.76 -6.64 9.42
C LEU A 414 28.39 -7.13 10.72
N ASP A 415 27.98 -6.56 11.84
CA ASP A 415 28.33 -7.02 13.18
C ASP A 415 27.10 -7.55 13.90
N LEU A 416 27.07 -8.86 14.15
CA LEU A 416 26.02 -9.59 14.86
C LEU A 416 26.52 -10.15 16.20
N SER A 417 27.70 -9.74 16.67
CA SER A 417 28.34 -10.31 17.86
C SER A 417 27.49 -10.16 19.13
N ASN A 418 27.56 -11.14 20.03
CA ASN A 418 26.82 -11.16 21.30
C ASN A 418 25.30 -11.10 21.11
N ASN A 419 24.76 -11.90 20.18
CA ASN A 419 23.32 -12.12 20.01
C ASN A 419 23.00 -13.62 20.01
N ASP A 420 21.82 -14.00 20.52
CA ASP A 420 21.34 -15.39 20.54
C ASP A 420 20.51 -15.69 19.29
N LEU A 421 21.19 -15.85 18.15
CA LEU A 421 20.54 -16.09 16.86
C LEU A 421 19.96 -17.52 16.74
N GLN A 422 20.34 -18.43 17.63
CA GLN A 422 20.04 -19.87 17.56
C GLN A 422 20.53 -20.54 16.26
N ASP A 423 20.50 -21.87 16.20
CA ASP A 423 20.94 -22.64 15.01
C ASP A 423 20.14 -22.27 13.75
N SER A 424 18.85 -21.96 13.92
CA SER A 424 17.96 -21.54 12.82
C SER A 424 18.41 -20.21 12.21
N GLY A 425 18.78 -19.23 13.05
CA GLY A 425 19.32 -17.96 12.57
C GLY A 425 20.67 -18.14 11.89
N VAL A 426 21.60 -18.89 12.49
CA VAL A 426 22.91 -19.15 11.87
C VAL A 426 22.76 -19.82 10.52
N LYS A 427 21.82 -20.76 10.36
CA LYS A 427 21.51 -21.40 9.08
C LYS A 427 21.04 -20.39 8.03
N LEU A 428 20.09 -19.52 8.37
CA LEU A 428 19.58 -18.49 7.45
C LEU A 428 20.66 -17.48 7.03
N LEU A 429 21.58 -17.16 7.94
CA LEU A 429 22.72 -16.30 7.64
C LEU A 429 23.69 -17.05 6.70
N SER A 430 23.98 -18.32 6.96
CA SER A 430 24.83 -19.16 6.11
C SER A 430 24.27 -19.31 4.69
N ASP A 431 22.96 -19.52 4.56
CA ASP A 431 22.31 -19.66 3.26
C ASP A 431 22.35 -18.35 2.47
N TRP A 432 22.20 -17.20 3.13
CA TRP A 432 22.40 -15.90 2.50
C TRP A 432 23.86 -15.66 2.08
N LEU A 433 24.85 -15.99 2.91
CA LEU A 433 26.27 -15.82 2.56
C LEU A 433 26.68 -16.64 1.32
N LYS A 434 26.00 -17.77 1.06
CA LYS A 434 26.20 -18.58 -0.15
C LYS A 434 25.53 -18.00 -1.40
N SER A 435 24.64 -17.01 -1.24
CA SER A 435 23.96 -16.36 -2.35
C SER A 435 24.95 -15.60 -3.22
N SER A 436 24.83 -15.74 -4.54
CA SER A 436 25.61 -14.96 -5.50
C SER A 436 25.33 -13.45 -5.43
N LYS A 437 24.29 -13.04 -4.70
CA LYS A 437 23.91 -11.64 -4.48
C LYS A 437 24.57 -11.02 -3.24
N CYS A 438 25.27 -11.81 -2.41
CA CYS A 438 25.89 -11.29 -1.18
C CYS A 438 27.06 -10.36 -1.52
N GLN A 439 27.00 -9.11 -1.04
CA GLN A 439 28.08 -8.12 -1.18
C GLN A 439 28.90 -7.94 0.11
N LEU A 440 28.65 -8.78 1.12
CA LEU A 440 29.27 -8.65 2.42
C LEU A 440 30.76 -8.99 2.35
N LYS A 441 31.59 -8.09 2.85
CA LYS A 441 33.05 -8.24 2.93
C LYS A 441 33.51 -8.60 4.33
N ILE A 442 32.83 -8.07 5.35
CA ILE A 442 33.16 -8.30 6.76
C ILE A 442 31.91 -8.75 7.50
N LEU A 443 32.00 -9.93 8.10
CA LEU A 443 31.05 -10.42 9.09
C LEU A 443 31.76 -10.55 10.44
N ARG A 444 31.24 -9.88 11.46
CA ARG A 444 31.63 -10.11 12.85
C ARG A 444 30.52 -10.91 13.52
N TYR A 445 30.87 -12.09 13.99
CA TYR A 445 29.96 -12.97 14.72
C TYR A 445 30.74 -13.64 15.84
N PHE A 446 30.26 -13.48 17.06
CA PHE A 446 30.72 -14.18 18.25
C PHE A 446 29.48 -14.56 19.04
N GLY A 447 29.23 -15.86 19.16
CA GLY A 447 28.10 -16.39 19.92
C GLY A 447 28.39 -16.38 21.42
N THR A 448 27.34 -16.29 22.23
CA THR A 448 27.34 -16.63 23.65
C THR A 448 26.76 -18.02 23.86
#